data_AF-A0A959TF41-F1
#
_entry.id   AF-A0A959TF41-F1
#
_cell.length_a   1.000
_cell.length_b   1.000
_cell.length_c   1.000
_cell.angle_alpha   90.00
_cell.angle_beta   90.00
_cell.angle_gamma   90.00
#
_symmetry.space_group_name_H-M   'P 1'
#
loop_
_entity.id
_entity.type
_entity.pdbx_description
1 polymer ?
#
loop_
_entity_poly.entity_id
_entity_poly.type
_entity_poly.pdbx_seq_one_letter_code
_entity_poly.pdbx_strand_id
1 'polypeptide(L)'
;NSGFKLTVFDKAQIEALAMGGLLGVNRGSPDPPTFNILEWKPKNAVNKAPIVLVGKGVVYDTGGLSLKPTPHSMDYMKCDMAGAAAVAGALYAVAKRKLPLHVVGLIPATDNRPGGNAYVPGDVLRMHNGLTVEVMNTDAEGRLIMADALSFGERYKPELVLDAATLTGAAARAIGTQGVVAMGTAPEKEFKALEEAGMAVHERVARFPFWDEYDKDLDSDIADL
;
A
#
# COMPACT_ATOMS: atom_id res chain seq x y z
N ASN A 1 18.29 -17.82 2.64
CA ASN A 1 18.10 -16.76 3.65
C ASN A 1 18.68 -15.45 3.11
N SER A 2 17.86 -14.42 2.91
CA SER A 2 18.16 -13.22 2.08
C SER A 2 18.93 -12.12 2.81
N GLY A 3 19.06 -12.21 4.15
CA GLY A 3 19.83 -11.28 4.97
C GLY A 3 19.05 -10.12 5.61
N PHE A 4 17.81 -9.86 5.17
CA PHE A 4 16.90 -8.94 5.87
C PHE A 4 16.11 -9.66 6.97
N LYS A 5 15.70 -8.93 7.99
CA LYS A 5 14.85 -9.42 9.09
C LYS A 5 13.38 -9.38 8.64
N LEU A 6 12.63 -10.45 8.88
CA LEU A 6 11.18 -10.48 8.69
C LEU A 6 10.49 -10.53 10.06
N THR A 7 9.54 -9.63 10.29
CA THR A 7 8.60 -9.69 11.41
C THR A 7 7.18 -9.76 10.82
N VAL A 8 6.37 -10.71 11.26
CA VAL A 8 4.99 -10.85 10.81
C VAL A 8 4.09 -10.62 12.01
N PHE A 9 3.18 -9.66 11.90
CA PHE A 9 2.12 -9.47 12.88
C PHE A 9 0.90 -10.30 12.46
N ASP A 10 0.41 -11.08 13.40
CA ASP A 10 -0.85 -11.80 13.28
C ASP A 10 -2.05 -10.87 13.55
N LYS A 11 -3.26 -11.42 13.40
CA LYS A 11 -4.51 -10.69 13.63
C LYS A 11 -4.59 -10.05 15.01
N ALA A 12 -4.17 -10.74 16.07
CA ALA A 12 -4.25 -10.21 17.43
C ALA A 12 -3.33 -9.00 17.62
N GLN A 13 -2.13 -9.04 17.02
CA GLN A 13 -1.21 -7.90 17.00
C GLN A 13 -1.75 -6.73 16.17
N ILE A 14 -2.40 -7.02 15.03
CA ILE A 14 -3.05 -6.01 14.17
C ILE A 14 -4.22 -5.33 14.92
N GLU A 15 -5.04 -6.10 15.63
CA GLU A 15 -6.12 -5.60 16.49
C GLU A 15 -5.59 -4.71 17.61
N ALA A 16 -4.51 -5.12 18.29
CA ALA A 16 -3.86 -4.33 19.32
C ALA A 16 -3.27 -3.00 18.81
N LEU A 17 -2.91 -2.94 17.53
CA LEU A 17 -2.45 -1.73 16.84
C LEU A 17 -3.59 -0.88 16.28
N ALA A 18 -4.85 -1.31 16.41
CA ALA A 18 -6.03 -0.60 15.91
C ALA A 18 -5.97 -0.26 14.40
N MET A 19 -5.42 -1.17 13.59
CA MET A 19 -5.37 -1.02 12.12
C MET A 19 -6.75 -1.29 11.49
N GLY A 20 -7.70 -0.38 11.69
CA GLY A 20 -9.09 -0.58 11.30
C GLY A 20 -9.34 -0.64 9.80
N GLY A 21 -8.47 -0.08 8.96
CA GLY A 21 -8.52 -0.25 7.51
C GLY A 21 -8.22 -1.68 7.12
N LEU A 22 -7.09 -2.23 7.57
CA LEU A 22 -6.72 -3.63 7.32
C LEU A 22 -7.74 -4.62 7.89
N LEU A 23 -8.18 -4.37 9.12
CA LEU A 23 -9.19 -5.22 9.78
C LEU A 23 -10.56 -5.11 9.10
N GLY A 24 -10.95 -3.91 8.67
CA GLY A 24 -12.21 -3.65 7.96
C GLY A 24 -12.29 -4.41 6.65
N VAL A 25 -11.27 -4.28 5.80
CA VAL A 25 -11.17 -4.99 4.52
C VAL A 25 -11.18 -6.51 4.71
N ASN A 26 -10.50 -7.01 5.75
CA ASN A 26 -10.42 -8.44 6.02
C ASN A 26 -11.74 -9.06 6.54
N ARG A 27 -12.73 -8.30 7.02
CA ARG A 27 -13.87 -8.87 7.77
C ARG A 27 -14.66 -9.96 7.02
N GLY A 28 -14.70 -9.89 5.68
CA GLY A 28 -15.35 -10.88 4.83
C GLY A 28 -14.53 -12.15 4.57
N SER A 29 -13.25 -12.15 4.96
CA SER A 29 -12.32 -13.24 4.68
C SER A 29 -12.42 -14.40 5.69
N PRO A 30 -12.31 -15.66 5.23
CA PRO A 30 -12.03 -16.78 6.14
C PRO A 30 -10.57 -16.81 6.61
N ASP A 31 -9.66 -16.15 5.88
CA ASP A 31 -8.23 -16.15 6.14
C ASP A 31 -7.83 -14.89 6.95
N PRO A 32 -7.06 -15.03 8.03
CA PRO A 32 -6.68 -13.87 8.85
C PRO A 32 -5.73 -12.94 8.09
N PRO A 33 -5.76 -11.61 8.38
CA PRO A 33 -4.83 -10.67 7.77
C PRO A 33 -3.45 -10.80 8.41
N THR A 34 -2.43 -10.31 7.72
CA THR A 34 -1.07 -10.19 8.26
C THR A 34 -0.50 -8.80 7.98
N PHE A 35 0.38 -8.34 8.85
CA PHE A 35 1.15 -7.12 8.60
C PHE A 35 2.64 -7.47 8.67
N ASN A 36 3.32 -7.36 7.53
CA ASN A 36 4.66 -7.88 7.34
C ASN A 36 5.66 -6.74 7.28
N ILE A 37 6.71 -6.84 8.11
CA ILE A 37 7.79 -5.87 8.21
C ILE A 37 9.09 -6.54 7.76
N LEU A 38 9.63 -6.08 6.64
CA LEU A 38 10.90 -6.53 6.07
C LEU A 38 11.96 -5.45 6.33
N GLU A 39 12.95 -5.72 7.17
CA GLU A 39 13.95 -4.72 7.54
C GLU A 39 15.37 -5.13 7.12
N TRP A 40 15.98 -4.34 6.25
CA TRP A 40 17.40 -4.41 5.92
C TRP A 40 18.12 -3.24 6.59
N LYS A 41 18.96 -3.55 7.59
CA LYS A 41 19.73 -2.55 8.34
C LYS A 41 21.17 -3.04 8.57
N PRO A 42 22.07 -2.83 7.60
CA PRO A 42 23.48 -3.19 7.77
C PRO A 42 24.17 -2.21 8.70
N LYS A 43 25.25 -2.65 9.38
CA LYS A 43 25.99 -1.82 10.34
C LYS A 43 26.62 -0.57 9.72
N ASN A 44 26.91 -0.60 8.41
CA ASN A 44 27.51 0.47 7.64
C ASN A 44 26.48 1.26 6.81
N ALA A 45 25.19 1.27 7.19
CA ALA A 45 24.19 2.07 6.52
C ALA A 45 24.61 3.56 6.48
N VAL A 46 24.51 4.19 5.30
CA VAL A 46 24.96 5.58 5.08
C VAL A 46 23.86 6.60 5.29
N ASN A 47 22.59 6.21 5.14
CA ASN A 47 21.46 7.08 5.42
C ASN A 47 21.20 7.21 6.92
N LYS A 48 20.78 8.41 7.34
CA LYS A 48 20.53 8.74 8.76
C LYS A 48 19.19 8.19 9.25
N ALA A 49 18.19 8.18 8.39
CA ALA A 49 16.86 7.66 8.62
C ALA A 49 16.48 6.70 7.49
N PRO A 50 15.63 5.69 7.74
CA PRO A 50 15.33 4.68 6.74
C PRO A 50 14.55 5.25 5.56
N ILE A 51 14.69 4.59 4.42
CA ILE A 51 13.71 4.64 3.33
C ILE A 51 12.63 3.61 3.67
N VAL A 52 11.36 4.02 3.66
CA VAL A 52 10.21 3.12 3.88
C VAL A 52 9.55 2.84 2.54
N LEU A 53 9.37 1.56 2.23
CA LEU A 53 8.63 1.08 1.07
C LEU A 53 7.33 0.43 1.55
N VAL A 54 6.18 0.87 1.03
CA VAL A 54 4.88 0.29 1.39
C VAL A 54 4.26 -0.38 0.17
N GLY A 55 3.83 -1.63 0.29
CA GLY A 55 3.31 -2.39 -0.84
C GLY A 55 1.91 -2.91 -0.60
N LYS A 56 0.94 -2.59 -1.49
CA LYS A 56 -0.42 -3.13 -1.42
C LYS A 56 -0.37 -4.66 -1.48
N GLY A 57 -0.90 -5.32 -0.44
CA GLY A 57 -0.89 -6.77 -0.28
C GLY A 57 -2.26 -7.43 -0.38
N VAL A 58 -3.15 -6.94 -1.27
CA VAL A 58 -4.45 -7.60 -1.48
C VAL A 58 -4.26 -8.84 -2.33
N VAL A 59 -4.25 -10.03 -1.72
CA VAL A 59 -3.87 -11.27 -2.41
C VAL A 59 -4.90 -11.73 -3.44
N TYR A 60 -6.15 -11.35 -3.24
CA TYR A 60 -7.22 -11.46 -4.21
C TYR A 60 -8.31 -10.43 -3.90
N ASP A 61 -8.78 -9.73 -4.92
CA ASP A 61 -9.77 -8.67 -4.77
C ASP A 61 -11.04 -8.98 -5.57
N THR A 62 -12.13 -9.29 -4.88
CA THR A 62 -13.44 -9.43 -5.53
C THR A 62 -14.18 -8.10 -5.61
N GLY A 63 -13.69 -7.05 -4.94
CA GLY A 63 -14.37 -5.80 -4.65
C GLY A 63 -15.26 -5.81 -3.41
N GLY A 64 -15.25 -6.89 -2.61
CA GLY A 64 -16.13 -7.03 -1.45
C GLY A 64 -17.61 -7.06 -1.84
N LEU A 65 -18.45 -6.24 -1.20
CA LEU A 65 -19.87 -6.10 -1.56
C LEU A 65 -20.10 -5.21 -2.79
N SER A 66 -19.18 -4.30 -3.08
CA SER A 66 -19.07 -3.58 -4.36
C SER A 66 -18.47 -4.49 -5.44
N LEU A 67 -19.11 -5.65 -5.65
CA LEU A 67 -18.57 -6.78 -6.40
C LEU A 67 -18.17 -6.42 -7.83
N LYS A 68 -16.95 -6.78 -8.21
CA LYS A 68 -16.44 -6.61 -9.58
C LYS A 68 -17.19 -7.51 -10.57
N PRO A 69 -17.32 -7.09 -11.84
CA PRO A 69 -17.63 -8.01 -12.94
C PRO A 69 -16.57 -9.12 -13.06
N THR A 70 -16.96 -10.31 -13.53
CA THR A 70 -15.98 -11.40 -13.70
C THR A 70 -15.06 -11.22 -14.91
N PRO A 71 -15.57 -11.05 -16.15
CA PRO A 71 -14.71 -11.05 -17.34
C PRO A 71 -13.91 -9.75 -17.43
N HIS A 72 -12.59 -9.86 -17.65
CA HIS A 72 -11.70 -8.71 -17.78
C HIS A 72 -11.79 -7.75 -16.58
N SER A 73 -11.96 -8.31 -15.38
CA SER A 73 -11.92 -7.56 -14.12
C SER A 73 -11.49 -8.49 -13.00
N MET A 74 -12.42 -9.21 -12.36
CA MET A 74 -12.09 -10.11 -11.23
C MET A 74 -11.11 -11.24 -11.61
N ASP A 75 -11.16 -11.73 -12.85
CA ASP A 75 -10.35 -12.85 -13.35
C ASP A 75 -8.82 -12.65 -13.26
N TYR A 76 -8.34 -11.40 -13.22
CA TYR A 76 -6.91 -11.11 -13.01
C TYR A 76 -6.56 -10.61 -11.60
N MET A 77 -7.51 -10.46 -10.67
CA MET A 77 -7.30 -9.82 -9.36
C MET A 77 -6.39 -10.57 -8.39
N LYS A 78 -5.89 -11.76 -8.75
CA LYS A 78 -4.74 -12.36 -8.05
C LYS A 78 -3.48 -11.48 -8.10
N CYS A 79 -3.39 -10.54 -9.04
CA CYS A 79 -2.26 -9.61 -9.15
C CYS A 79 -2.41 -8.38 -8.27
N ASP A 80 -3.47 -8.25 -7.47
CA ASP A 80 -3.74 -7.06 -6.68
C ASP A 80 -2.82 -6.89 -5.44
N MET A 81 -1.86 -7.80 -5.33
CA MET A 81 -0.73 -7.79 -4.40
C MET A 81 0.60 -7.45 -5.10
N ALA A 82 0.59 -7.00 -6.35
CA ALA A 82 1.82 -6.73 -7.11
C ALA A 82 2.68 -5.63 -6.46
N GLY A 83 2.06 -4.68 -5.75
CA GLY A 83 2.76 -3.69 -4.93
C GLY A 83 3.61 -4.33 -3.82
N ALA A 84 3.01 -5.24 -3.06
CA ALA A 84 3.72 -6.04 -2.07
C ALA A 84 4.83 -6.90 -2.70
N ALA A 85 4.58 -7.49 -3.86
CA ALA A 85 5.60 -8.26 -4.59
C ALA A 85 6.80 -7.38 -5.01
N ALA A 86 6.54 -6.17 -5.50
CA ALA A 86 7.57 -5.20 -5.86
C ALA A 86 8.42 -4.79 -4.64
N VAL A 87 7.78 -4.49 -3.50
CA VAL A 87 8.48 -4.16 -2.25
C VAL A 87 9.33 -5.32 -1.75
N ALA A 88 8.79 -6.55 -1.72
CA ALA A 88 9.54 -7.72 -1.32
C ALA A 88 10.73 -7.99 -2.25
N GLY A 89 10.55 -7.83 -3.56
CA GLY A 89 11.60 -7.94 -4.57
C GLY A 89 12.70 -6.88 -4.40
N ALA A 90 12.31 -5.62 -4.16
CA ALA A 90 13.25 -4.53 -3.91
C ALA A 90 14.08 -4.78 -2.65
N LEU A 91 13.46 -5.15 -1.52
CA LEU A 91 14.17 -5.49 -0.28
C LEU A 91 15.11 -6.68 -0.47
N TYR A 92 14.67 -7.70 -1.21
CA TYR A 92 15.51 -8.84 -1.57
C TYR A 92 16.74 -8.40 -2.38
N ALA A 93 16.56 -7.55 -3.40
CA ALA A 93 17.66 -7.04 -4.22
C ALA A 93 18.64 -6.19 -3.40
N VAL A 94 18.13 -5.27 -2.58
CA VAL A 94 18.91 -4.41 -1.67
C VAL A 94 19.77 -5.26 -0.73
N ALA A 95 19.17 -6.26 -0.06
CA ALA A 95 19.87 -7.14 0.87
C ALA A 95 20.89 -8.04 0.16
N LYS A 96 20.52 -8.61 -1.00
CA LYS A 96 21.40 -9.50 -1.78
C LYS A 96 22.63 -8.76 -2.32
N ARG A 97 22.48 -7.50 -2.70
CA ARG A 97 23.57 -6.61 -3.11
C ARG A 97 24.33 -6.00 -1.94
N LYS A 98 23.86 -6.23 -0.70
CA LYS A 98 24.44 -5.67 0.53
C LYS A 98 24.58 -4.15 0.45
N LEU A 99 23.59 -3.48 -0.14
CA LEU A 99 23.64 -2.02 -0.27
C LEU A 99 23.76 -1.41 1.14
N PRO A 100 24.58 -0.37 1.31
CA PRO A 100 24.81 0.24 2.61
C PRO A 100 23.65 1.21 2.95
N LEU A 101 22.41 0.73 2.92
CA LEU A 101 21.20 1.51 3.16
C LEU A 101 20.36 0.83 4.26
N HIS A 102 19.70 1.63 5.10
CA HIS A 102 18.62 1.18 5.97
C HIS A 102 17.30 1.32 5.20
N VAL A 103 16.65 0.18 4.92
CA VAL A 103 15.38 0.12 4.18
C VAL A 103 14.39 -0.74 4.95
N VAL A 104 13.14 -0.27 5.05
CA VAL A 104 12.03 -0.97 5.70
C VAL A 104 10.91 -1.16 4.69
N GLY A 105 10.52 -2.39 4.43
CA GLY A 105 9.32 -2.75 3.67
C GLY A 105 8.15 -3.02 4.61
N LEU A 106 7.00 -2.42 4.34
CA LEU A 106 5.74 -2.62 5.06
C LEU A 106 4.70 -3.18 4.09
N ILE A 107 4.13 -4.35 4.42
CA ILE A 107 3.16 -5.04 3.57
C ILE A 107 1.94 -5.41 4.44
N PRO A 108 0.86 -4.60 4.41
CA PRO A 108 -0.44 -5.03 4.90
C PRO A 108 -1.03 -6.03 3.92
N ALA A 109 -1.33 -7.25 4.38
CA ALA A 109 -1.79 -8.34 3.52
C ALA A 109 -3.12 -8.93 4.00
N THR A 110 -4.05 -9.04 3.07
CA THR A 110 -5.39 -9.63 3.24
C THR A 110 -5.93 -9.99 1.86
N ASP A 111 -7.07 -10.66 1.75
CA ASP A 111 -7.93 -10.57 0.58
C ASP A 111 -9.13 -9.64 0.88
N ASN A 112 -9.90 -9.33 -0.16
CA ASN A 112 -11.17 -8.60 -0.09
C ASN A 112 -12.26 -9.48 -0.69
N ARG A 113 -13.14 -10.01 0.17
CA ARG A 113 -14.20 -10.95 -0.22
C ARG A 113 -15.57 -10.52 0.29
N PRO A 114 -16.67 -10.81 -0.44
CA PRO A 114 -18.00 -10.72 0.12
C PRO A 114 -18.20 -11.80 1.20
N GLY A 115 -19.09 -11.53 2.13
CA GLY A 115 -19.46 -12.47 3.18
C GLY A 115 -20.44 -11.85 4.14
N GLY A 116 -21.05 -12.67 5.01
CA GLY A 116 -22.04 -12.18 5.98
C GLY A 116 -21.49 -11.15 6.98
N ASN A 117 -20.17 -11.16 7.21
CA ASN A 117 -19.47 -10.21 8.08
C ASN A 117 -18.64 -9.16 7.30
N ALA A 118 -18.69 -9.16 5.95
CA ALA A 118 -17.93 -8.19 5.18
C ALA A 118 -18.37 -6.77 5.55
N TYR A 119 -17.41 -5.85 5.62
CA TYR A 119 -17.70 -4.42 5.68
C TYR A 119 -18.50 -3.98 4.44
N VAL A 120 -19.30 -2.93 4.60
CA VAL A 120 -20.29 -2.52 3.60
C VAL A 120 -20.16 -1.04 3.25
N PRO A 121 -20.65 -0.60 2.08
CA PRO A 121 -20.77 0.83 1.80
C PRO A 121 -21.57 1.57 2.88
N GLY A 122 -21.02 2.69 3.38
CA GLY A 122 -21.55 3.48 4.50
C GLY A 122 -20.98 3.10 5.87
N ASP A 123 -20.18 2.03 5.98
CA ASP A 123 -19.45 1.74 7.22
C ASP A 123 -18.41 2.84 7.49
N VAL A 124 -18.30 3.26 8.75
CA VAL A 124 -17.23 4.15 9.21
C VAL A 124 -16.16 3.34 9.93
N LEU A 125 -14.94 3.35 9.37
CA LEU A 125 -13.78 2.66 9.93
C LEU A 125 -12.91 3.62 10.71
N ARG A 126 -12.42 3.20 11.89
CA ARG A 126 -11.41 3.96 12.64
C ARG A 126 -10.01 3.43 12.31
N MET A 127 -9.20 4.28 11.69
CA MET A 127 -7.87 3.96 11.16
C MET A 127 -6.81 3.94 12.27
N HIS A 128 -5.61 3.41 11.96
CA HIS A 128 -4.47 3.33 12.88
C HIS A 128 -4.07 4.69 13.50
N ASN A 129 -4.13 5.78 12.72
CA ASN A 129 -3.85 7.13 13.22
C ASN A 129 -4.98 7.73 14.08
N GLY A 130 -6.10 7.02 14.23
CA GLY A 130 -7.25 7.45 15.01
C GLY A 130 -8.32 8.21 14.23
N LEU A 131 -8.05 8.62 12.98
CA LEU A 131 -9.05 9.22 12.08
C LEU A 131 -10.13 8.21 11.69
N THR A 132 -11.27 8.71 11.25
CA THR A 132 -12.40 7.93 10.77
C THR A 132 -12.58 8.09 9.26
N VAL A 133 -12.88 6.98 8.57
CA VAL A 133 -13.08 6.95 7.11
C VAL A 133 -14.43 6.33 6.79
N GLU A 134 -15.28 7.04 6.04
CA GLU A 134 -16.51 6.51 5.47
C GLU A 134 -16.21 5.68 4.22
N VAL A 135 -16.59 4.41 4.25
CA VAL A 135 -16.38 3.51 3.12
C VAL A 135 -17.51 3.68 2.12
N MET A 136 -17.30 4.48 1.07
CA MET A 136 -18.31 4.63 0.01
C MET A 136 -18.29 3.50 -1.03
N ASN A 137 -17.17 2.78 -1.13
CA ASN A 137 -17.00 1.69 -2.09
C ASN A 137 -15.99 0.65 -1.53
N THR A 138 -16.42 -0.60 -1.39
CA THR A 138 -15.55 -1.67 -0.87
C THR A 138 -14.54 -2.19 -1.90
N ASP A 139 -14.63 -1.73 -3.16
CA ASP A 139 -13.64 -1.95 -4.23
C ASP A 139 -12.50 -0.90 -4.22
N ALA A 140 -12.54 0.02 -3.24
CA ALA A 140 -11.49 0.97 -2.95
C ALA A 140 -10.67 0.54 -1.73
N GLU A 141 -10.56 -0.77 -1.47
CA GLU A 141 -9.95 -1.38 -0.28
C GLU A 141 -8.45 -1.09 -0.14
N GLY A 142 -7.73 -1.03 -1.26
CA GLY A 142 -6.28 -0.88 -1.27
C GLY A 142 -5.82 0.36 -0.53
N ARG A 143 -6.53 1.48 -0.65
CA ARG A 143 -6.14 2.73 0.04
C ARG A 143 -6.33 2.63 1.56
N LEU A 144 -7.30 1.84 2.02
CA LEU A 144 -7.59 1.66 3.45
C LEU A 144 -6.45 0.89 4.14
N ILE A 145 -6.03 -0.23 3.56
CA ILE A 145 -4.94 -1.03 4.14
C ILE A 145 -3.60 -0.29 4.07
N MET A 146 -3.39 0.49 3.01
CA MET A 146 -2.18 1.27 2.81
C MET A 146 -2.10 2.47 3.76
N ALA A 147 -3.22 3.13 4.06
CA ALA A 147 -3.27 4.22 5.04
C ALA A 147 -2.82 3.75 6.44
N ASP A 148 -3.26 2.58 6.89
CA ASP A 148 -2.78 1.99 8.16
C ASP A 148 -1.26 1.72 8.12
N ALA A 149 -0.75 1.20 7.00
CA ALA A 149 0.67 0.91 6.84
C ALA A 149 1.54 2.18 6.79
N LEU A 150 1.08 3.22 6.09
CA LEU A 150 1.72 4.52 6.03
C LEU A 150 1.77 5.16 7.42
N SER A 151 0.65 5.14 8.14
CA SER A 151 0.58 5.65 9.52
C SER A 151 1.49 4.87 10.47
N PHE A 152 1.52 3.54 10.38
CA PHE A 152 2.47 2.73 11.14
C PHE A 152 3.92 3.09 10.80
N GLY A 153 4.20 3.40 9.53
CA GLY A 153 5.52 3.79 9.02
C GLY A 153 6.10 5.06 9.65
N GLU A 154 5.27 5.98 10.13
CA GLU A 154 5.72 7.23 10.77
C GLU A 154 6.66 7.00 11.95
N ARG A 155 6.49 5.89 12.68
CA ARG A 155 7.34 5.52 13.82
C ARG A 155 8.83 5.43 13.47
N TYR A 156 9.14 5.15 12.19
CA TYR A 156 10.51 5.03 11.69
C TYR A 156 11.15 6.38 11.41
N LYS A 157 10.37 7.48 11.42
CA LYS A 157 10.79 8.83 11.03
C LYS A 157 11.58 8.81 9.72
N PRO A 158 11.00 8.25 8.64
CA PRO A 158 11.72 7.98 7.41
C PRO A 158 12.19 9.28 6.74
N GLU A 159 13.28 9.20 5.97
CA GLU A 159 13.71 10.31 5.11
C GLU A 159 12.92 10.35 3.79
N LEU A 160 12.39 9.19 3.37
CA LEU A 160 11.56 9.03 2.18
C LEU A 160 10.60 7.86 2.38
N VAL A 161 9.36 8.03 1.94
CA VAL A 161 8.35 6.98 1.84
C VAL A 161 7.97 6.83 0.37
N LEU A 162 7.97 5.59 -0.12
CA LEU A 162 7.45 5.24 -1.43
C LEU A 162 6.42 4.12 -1.25
N ASP A 163 5.20 4.36 -1.69
CA ASP A 163 4.21 3.29 -1.78
C ASP A 163 4.03 2.81 -3.23
N ALA A 164 3.73 1.52 -3.38
CA ALA A 164 3.48 0.87 -4.65
C ALA A 164 2.19 0.06 -4.57
N ALA A 165 1.24 0.35 -5.47
CA ALA A 165 -0.08 -0.25 -5.44
C ALA A 165 -0.70 -0.38 -6.84
N THR A 166 -1.40 -1.50 -7.07
CA THR A 166 -2.37 -1.67 -8.17
C THR A 166 -3.68 -0.98 -7.79
N LEU A 167 -3.66 0.35 -7.66
CA LEU A 167 -4.69 1.07 -6.90
C LEU A 167 -5.92 1.47 -7.73
N THR A 168 -5.73 1.92 -8.97
CA THR A 168 -6.85 2.48 -9.75
C THR A 168 -6.82 2.04 -11.20
N GLY A 169 -7.99 1.73 -11.75
CA GLY A 169 -8.17 1.60 -13.20
C GLY A 169 -7.95 2.92 -13.94
N ALA A 170 -8.18 4.06 -13.27
CA ALA A 170 -8.00 5.40 -13.84
C ALA A 170 -6.55 5.67 -14.27
N ALA A 171 -5.56 5.28 -13.46
CA ALA A 171 -4.14 5.39 -13.82
C ALA A 171 -3.83 4.60 -15.09
N ALA A 172 -4.30 3.33 -15.17
CA ALA A 172 -4.12 2.50 -16.35
C ALA A 172 -4.82 3.08 -17.60
N ARG A 173 -5.98 3.72 -17.44
CA ARG A 173 -6.66 4.42 -18.54
C ARG A 173 -5.91 5.65 -19.03
N ALA A 174 -5.21 6.35 -18.14
CA ALA A 174 -4.52 7.59 -18.48
C ALA A 174 -3.18 7.36 -19.20
N ILE A 175 -2.40 6.37 -18.78
CA ILE A 175 -1.04 6.13 -19.34
C ILE A 175 -0.85 4.75 -20.00
N GLY A 176 -1.87 3.89 -19.99
CA GLY A 176 -1.78 2.53 -20.48
C GLY A 176 -0.98 1.61 -19.55
N THR A 177 -0.53 0.47 -20.10
CA THR A 177 0.24 -0.55 -19.35
C THR A 177 1.76 -0.38 -19.46
N GLN A 178 2.23 0.78 -19.96
CA GLN A 178 3.63 0.99 -20.36
C GLN A 178 4.47 1.74 -19.32
N GLY A 179 3.85 2.14 -18.22
CA GLY A 179 4.49 2.85 -17.11
C GLY A 179 3.58 2.86 -15.88
N VAL A 180 4.03 3.59 -14.86
CA VAL A 180 3.31 3.78 -13.60
C VAL A 180 3.04 5.26 -13.35
N VAL A 181 1.89 5.58 -12.78
CA VAL A 181 1.58 6.94 -12.30
C VAL A 181 2.23 7.14 -10.93
N ALA A 182 2.96 8.25 -10.76
CA ALA A 182 3.49 8.67 -9.46
C ALA A 182 2.93 10.03 -9.06
N MET A 183 2.61 10.21 -7.79
CA MET A 183 2.10 11.45 -7.20
C MET A 183 2.48 11.50 -5.72
N GLY A 184 2.42 12.69 -5.11
CA GLY A 184 2.69 12.86 -3.68
C GLY A 184 3.48 14.12 -3.37
N THR A 185 3.97 14.19 -2.13
CA THR A 185 4.53 15.40 -1.51
C THR A 185 6.06 15.41 -1.44
N ALA A 186 6.72 14.41 -2.02
CA ALA A 186 8.18 14.33 -2.02
C ALA A 186 8.80 15.52 -2.78
N PRO A 187 10.00 15.99 -2.38
CA PRO A 187 10.70 17.05 -3.09
C PRO A 187 10.95 16.71 -4.57
N GLU A 188 10.98 17.72 -5.43
CA GLU A 188 11.20 17.60 -6.88
C GLU A 188 12.37 16.68 -7.25
N LYS A 189 13.47 16.77 -6.50
CA LYS A 189 14.67 15.94 -6.70
C LYS A 189 14.40 14.44 -6.61
N GLU A 190 13.47 14.01 -5.77
CA GLU A 190 13.16 12.58 -5.58
C GLU A 190 12.28 12.06 -6.73
N PHE A 191 11.32 12.86 -7.19
CA PHE A 191 10.55 12.55 -8.39
C PHE A 191 11.45 12.42 -9.61
N LYS A 192 12.35 13.39 -9.82
CA LYS A 192 13.29 13.35 -10.92
C LYS A 192 14.22 12.12 -10.86
N ALA A 193 14.73 11.78 -9.67
CA ALA A 193 15.57 10.59 -9.50
C ALA A 193 14.80 9.30 -9.83
N LEU A 194 13.52 9.21 -9.42
CA LEU A 194 12.65 8.07 -9.72
C LEU A 194 12.34 7.96 -11.22
N GLU A 195 12.06 9.08 -11.89
CA GLU A 195 11.84 9.15 -13.34
C GLU A 195 13.08 8.74 -14.14
N GLU A 196 14.26 9.25 -13.76
CA GLU A 196 15.54 8.89 -14.38
C GLU A 196 15.85 7.40 -14.20
N ALA A 197 15.65 6.86 -12.99
CA ALA A 197 15.82 5.43 -12.71
C ALA A 197 14.88 4.58 -13.57
N GLY A 198 13.59 4.95 -13.62
CA GLY A 198 12.59 4.26 -14.42
C GLY A 198 12.92 4.25 -15.91
N MET A 199 13.39 5.38 -16.45
CA MET A 199 13.83 5.48 -17.84
C MET A 199 15.06 4.61 -18.12
N ALA A 200 16.02 4.51 -17.20
CA ALA A 200 17.23 3.71 -17.36
C ALA A 200 16.96 2.19 -17.42
N VAL A 201 15.87 1.73 -16.81
CA VAL A 201 15.50 0.30 -16.77
C VAL A 201 14.22 -0.04 -17.53
N HIS A 202 13.67 0.92 -18.29
CA HIS A 202 12.42 0.81 -19.03
C HIS A 202 11.15 0.56 -18.18
N GLU A 203 11.20 0.87 -16.88
CA GLU A 203 10.04 0.92 -15.98
C GLU A 203 9.61 2.37 -15.79
N ARG A 204 8.97 2.94 -16.81
CA ARG A 204 8.70 4.39 -16.90
C ARG A 204 7.77 4.87 -15.81
N VAL A 205 8.05 6.06 -15.28
CA VAL A 205 7.24 6.74 -14.28
C VAL A 205 6.68 8.02 -14.90
N ALA A 206 5.37 8.22 -14.79
CA ALA A 206 4.66 9.41 -15.24
C ALA A 206 4.12 10.15 -14.02
N ARG A 207 4.64 11.35 -13.75
CA ARG A 207 4.19 12.15 -12.61
C ARG A 207 2.85 12.81 -12.89
N PHE A 208 1.91 12.63 -11.97
CA PHE A 208 0.60 13.25 -11.97
C PHE A 208 0.53 14.38 -10.94
N PRO A 209 -0.38 15.35 -11.13
CA PRO A 209 -0.62 16.38 -10.14
C PRO A 209 -1.11 15.79 -8.81
N PHE A 210 -0.70 16.43 -7.72
CA PHE A 210 -1.15 16.13 -6.35
C PHE A 210 -1.56 17.46 -5.72
N TRP A 211 -2.66 18.01 -6.23
CA TRP A 211 -3.15 19.35 -5.90
C TRP A 211 -4.11 19.32 -4.72
N ASP A 212 -4.03 20.31 -3.84
CA ASP A 212 -4.84 20.42 -2.62
C ASP A 212 -6.35 20.52 -2.92
N GLU A 213 -6.73 20.97 -4.12
CA GLU A 213 -8.14 21.04 -4.53
C GLU A 213 -8.84 19.67 -4.58
N TYR A 214 -8.08 18.58 -4.74
CA TYR A 214 -8.63 17.22 -4.73
C TYR A 214 -9.09 16.77 -3.34
N ASP A 215 -8.67 17.42 -2.26
CA ASP A 215 -9.07 17.05 -0.91
C ASP A 215 -10.58 17.20 -0.71
N LYS A 216 -11.20 18.21 -1.35
CA LYS A 216 -12.65 18.43 -1.27
C LYS A 216 -13.48 17.29 -1.86
N ASP A 217 -12.91 16.53 -2.79
CA ASP A 217 -13.60 15.38 -3.38
C ASP A 217 -13.66 14.19 -2.40
N LEU A 218 -12.97 14.29 -1.25
CA LEU A 218 -12.91 13.29 -0.19
C LEU A 218 -13.64 13.72 1.09
N ASP A 219 -14.36 14.84 1.10
CA ASP A 219 -15.13 15.27 2.27
C ASP A 219 -16.27 14.27 2.57
N SER A 220 -16.43 13.91 3.86
CA SER A 220 -17.55 13.09 4.36
C SER A 220 -18.44 13.91 5.30
N ASP A 221 -19.75 13.62 5.29
CA ASP A 221 -20.73 14.22 6.21
C ASP A 221 -20.71 13.57 7.61
N ILE A 222 -20.11 12.38 7.76
CA ILE A 222 -20.22 11.55 8.97
C ILE A 222 -18.88 11.02 9.52
N ALA A 223 -17.78 11.19 8.78
CA ALA A 223 -16.43 10.77 9.16
C ALA A 223 -15.42 11.91 8.93
N ASP A 224 -14.15 11.71 9.30
CA ASP A 224 -13.10 12.70 9.02
C ASP A 224 -12.73 12.75 7.52
N LEU A 225 -13.02 11.68 6.77
CA LEU A 225 -12.83 11.50 5.31
C LEU A 225 -13.80 10.44 4.79
#